data_AF-A0A2N2DNA4-F1
#
_entry.id   AF-A0A2N2DNA4-F1
#
_cell.length_a   1.000
_cell.length_b   1.000
_cell.length_c   1.000
_cell.angle_alpha   90.00
_cell.angle_beta   90.00
_cell.angle_gamma   90.00
#
_symmetry.space_group_name_H-M   'P 1'
#
loop_
_entity.id
_entity.type
_entity.pdbx_description
1 polymer ?
#
loop_
_entity_poly.entity_id
_entity_poly.type
_entity_poly.pdbx_seq_one_letter_code
_entity_poly.pdbx_strand_id
1 'polypeptide(L)'
;MLYISTRENFEKISAAKAVKLGMVPAGGLFVPEKVPFISPADLKRMSSLTYSQLAQQILSFYFTDFSRSEIEECTNKAYSRLNFDTLEIAPLHKLNNSTFILELWHGPTAAFKDIALQIMPYFLAKAKVKLNSRKETVILVATSGDTGKAALEGFKDVEGLKIIVFYPYEGVSKIQELQMTTTEGSNTFVVSVKGNFDDCQNAVKEIFADVSFNNYLNEKGYELSSANSINWGRLAPQIVYYFWAYLQLLRQKEIQKGEKINFCIPTGNFGNILAGYYAFLMGLPVNKFI
;
A
#
# COMPACT_ATOMS: atom_id res chain seq x y z
N MET A 1 1.93 19.28 2.48
CA MET A 1 2.01 18.53 3.75
C MET A 1 3.33 17.78 3.79
N LEU A 2 3.97 17.75 4.97
CA LEU A 2 5.20 17.02 5.22
C LEU A 2 4.93 15.77 6.07
N TYR A 3 5.94 14.90 6.13
CA TYR A 3 5.97 13.67 6.89
C TYR A 3 7.06 13.75 7.95
N ILE A 4 6.76 13.23 9.13
CA ILE A 4 7.64 13.22 10.29
C ILE A 4 8.02 11.78 10.64
N SER A 5 9.17 11.61 11.31
CA SER A 5 9.51 10.34 11.94
C SER A 5 8.73 10.18 13.24
N THR A 6 8.15 9.00 13.47
CA THR A 6 7.53 8.64 14.76
C THR A 6 8.52 8.62 15.93
N ARG A 7 9.82 8.72 15.67
CA ARG A 7 10.89 8.75 16.68
C ARG A 7 11.66 10.06 16.70
N GLU A 8 11.20 11.07 15.94
CA GLU A 8 11.84 12.41 15.86
C GLU A 8 13.34 12.38 15.49
N ASN A 9 13.79 11.28 14.88
CA ASN A 9 15.19 11.01 14.52
C ASN A 9 15.48 11.23 13.02
N PHE A 10 14.63 12.01 12.34
CA PHE A 10 14.78 12.35 10.94
C PHE A 10 14.12 13.70 10.65
N GLU A 11 14.66 14.42 9.66
CA GLU A 11 14.07 15.67 9.19
C GLU A 11 12.65 15.47 8.62
N LYS A 12 11.87 16.55 8.56
CA LYS A 12 10.57 16.51 7.87
C LYS A 12 10.79 16.36 6.38
N ILE A 13 10.02 15.48 5.74
CA ILE A 13 10.18 15.18 4.30
C ILE A 13 8.87 15.25 3.53
N SER A 14 8.95 15.33 2.21
CA SER A 14 7.78 15.28 1.34
C SER A 14 7.19 13.86 1.24
N ALA A 15 5.97 13.70 0.71
CA ALA A 15 5.37 12.38 0.54
C ALA A 15 6.17 11.54 -0.46
N ALA A 16 6.66 12.14 -1.55
CA ALA A 16 7.50 11.45 -2.52
C ALA A 16 8.78 10.88 -1.86
N LYS A 17 9.44 11.68 -1.00
CA LYS A 17 10.64 11.21 -0.27
C LYS A 17 10.29 10.11 0.73
N ALA A 18 9.14 10.19 1.41
CA ALA A 18 8.67 9.14 2.32
C ALA A 18 8.38 7.82 1.60
N VAL A 19 7.71 7.86 0.43
CA VAL A 19 7.47 6.67 -0.41
C VAL A 19 8.78 6.07 -0.90
N LYS A 20 9.71 6.90 -1.37
CA LYS A 20 11.00 6.46 -1.91
C LYS A 20 11.86 5.76 -0.84
N LEU A 21 12.02 6.40 0.32
CA LEU A 21 12.79 5.84 1.43
C LEU A 21 12.10 4.60 2.03
N GLY A 22 10.77 4.61 2.07
CA GLY A 22 9.94 3.54 2.61
C GLY A 22 9.97 3.39 4.13
N MET A 23 11.11 3.65 4.77
CA MET A 23 11.25 3.70 6.22
C MET A 23 12.27 4.75 6.66
N VAL A 24 12.23 5.11 7.93
CA VAL A 24 13.22 6.01 8.51
C VAL A 24 14.57 5.27 8.60
N PRO A 25 15.69 5.81 8.06
CA PRO A 25 16.98 5.12 8.06
C PRO A 25 17.47 4.69 9.45
N ALA A 26 17.30 5.54 10.47
CA ALA A 26 17.65 5.23 11.87
C ALA A 26 16.57 4.42 12.61
N GLY A 27 15.60 3.85 11.89
CA GLY A 27 14.44 3.17 12.43
C GLY A 27 13.31 4.11 12.85
N GLY A 28 12.08 3.58 12.89
CA GLY A 28 10.86 4.37 13.02
C GLY A 28 10.04 4.35 11.72
N LEU A 29 8.91 5.06 11.72
CA LEU A 29 7.98 5.13 10.59
C LEU A 29 7.82 6.58 10.13
N PHE A 30 7.58 6.77 8.84
CA PHE A 30 7.11 8.06 8.33
C PHE A 30 5.59 8.13 8.48
N VAL A 31 5.11 9.19 9.12
CA VAL A 31 3.68 9.50 9.30
C VAL A 31 3.40 10.95 8.88
N PRO A 32 2.20 11.27 8.39
CA PRO A 32 1.86 12.64 8.02
C PRO A 32 1.92 13.54 9.25
N GLU A 33 2.47 14.74 9.09
CA GLU A 33 2.58 15.73 10.18
C GLU A 33 1.21 16.14 10.74
N LYS A 34 0.17 16.09 9.89
CA LYS A 34 -1.22 16.37 10.25
C LYS A 34 -2.13 15.42 9.51
N VAL A 35 -3.23 15.02 10.13
CA VAL A 35 -4.28 14.27 9.44
C VAL A 35 -5.26 15.27 8.79
N PRO A 36 -5.50 15.20 7.47
CA PRO A 36 -6.45 16.06 6.78
C PRO A 36 -7.87 15.78 7.25
N PHE A 37 -8.72 16.81 7.35
CA PHE A 37 -10.12 16.66 7.71
C PHE A 37 -11.02 16.74 6.47
N ILE A 38 -11.95 15.80 6.34
CA ILE A 38 -12.98 15.75 5.29
C ILE A 38 -14.31 16.12 5.93
N SER A 39 -14.91 17.22 5.46
CA SER A 39 -16.20 17.67 5.98
C SER A 39 -17.33 16.71 5.61
N PRO A 40 -18.44 16.65 6.38
CA PRO A 40 -19.62 15.88 5.99
C PRO A 40 -20.25 16.31 4.65
N ALA A 41 -19.94 17.52 4.17
CA ALA A 41 -20.36 18.00 2.85
C ALA A 41 -19.45 17.44 1.74
N ASP A 42 -18.13 17.41 1.97
CA ASP A 42 -17.15 16.78 1.07
C ASP A 42 -17.41 15.29 0.93
N LEU A 43 -17.60 14.59 2.06
CA LEU A 43 -17.90 13.16 2.07
C LEU A 43 -19.15 12.85 1.24
N LYS A 44 -20.19 13.69 1.34
CA LYS A 44 -21.40 13.55 0.52
C LYS A 44 -21.10 13.74 -0.98
N ARG A 45 -20.25 14.68 -1.36
CA ARG A 45 -19.86 14.87 -2.77
C ARG A 45 -19.12 13.66 -3.35
N MET A 46 -18.46 12.89 -2.50
CA MET A 46 -17.74 11.69 -2.90
C MET A 46 -18.64 10.47 -3.14
N SER A 47 -19.93 10.51 -2.78
CA SER A 47 -20.82 9.34 -2.86
C SER A 47 -21.11 8.86 -4.29
N SER A 48 -20.95 9.71 -5.31
CA SER A 48 -21.17 9.33 -6.72
C SER A 48 -19.90 8.89 -7.44
N LEU A 49 -18.74 8.92 -6.77
CA LEU A 49 -17.45 8.59 -7.40
C LEU A 49 -17.29 7.09 -7.60
N THR A 50 -16.55 6.71 -8.65
CA THR A 50 -15.99 5.36 -8.79
C THR A 50 -14.86 5.14 -7.77
N TYR A 51 -14.43 3.89 -7.58
CA TYR A 51 -13.34 3.60 -6.64
C TYR A 51 -12.05 4.35 -7.00
N SER A 52 -11.68 4.38 -8.30
CA SER A 52 -10.50 5.13 -8.77
C SER A 52 -10.64 6.63 -8.48
N GLN A 53 -11.81 7.24 -8.78
CA GLN A 53 -12.05 8.66 -8.50
C GLN A 53 -12.03 8.98 -7.00
N LEU A 54 -12.58 8.10 -6.17
CA LEU A 54 -12.50 8.23 -4.71
C LEU A 54 -11.04 8.15 -4.24
N ALA A 55 -10.27 7.20 -4.77
CA ALA A 55 -8.85 7.07 -4.48
C ALA A 55 -8.10 8.34 -4.84
N GLN A 56 -8.38 8.96 -5.99
CA GLN A 56 -7.78 10.24 -6.39
C GLN A 56 -8.02 11.33 -5.35
N GLN A 57 -9.27 11.48 -4.89
CA GLN A 57 -9.62 12.48 -3.88
C GLN A 57 -8.92 12.22 -2.55
N ILE A 58 -9.08 11.01 -2.00
CA ILE A 58 -8.51 10.66 -0.68
C ILE A 58 -6.97 10.75 -0.68
N LEU A 59 -6.32 10.23 -1.73
CA LEU A 59 -4.86 10.23 -1.83
C LEU A 59 -4.30 11.65 -2.05
N SER A 60 -5.04 12.54 -2.73
CA SER A 60 -4.60 13.94 -2.92
C SER A 60 -4.36 14.71 -1.62
N PHE A 61 -5.08 14.38 -0.55
CA PHE A 61 -4.83 15.00 0.76
C PHE A 61 -3.48 14.59 1.38
N TYR A 62 -2.99 13.38 1.07
CA TYR A 62 -1.75 12.84 1.62
C TYR A 62 -0.53 13.05 0.71
N PHE A 63 -0.72 13.03 -0.60
CA PHE A 63 0.33 13.15 -1.62
C PHE A 63 0.41 14.57 -2.20
N THR A 64 0.49 15.59 -1.34
CA THR A 64 0.38 17.01 -1.74
C THR A 64 1.52 17.54 -2.63
N ASP A 65 2.64 16.82 -2.72
CA ASP A 65 3.75 17.10 -3.64
C ASP A 65 3.62 16.36 -4.99
N PHE A 66 2.56 15.57 -5.17
CA PHE A 66 2.15 14.98 -6.44
C PHE A 66 1.09 15.88 -7.09
N SER A 67 1.21 16.09 -8.39
CA SER A 67 0.20 16.80 -9.17
C SER A 67 -1.08 15.95 -9.24
N ARG A 68 -2.19 16.61 -9.49
CA ARG A 68 -3.47 15.92 -9.73
C ARG A 68 -3.37 14.89 -10.86
N SER A 69 -2.68 15.25 -11.95
CA SER A 69 -2.51 14.35 -13.10
C SER A 69 -1.66 13.12 -12.76
N GLU A 70 -0.65 13.25 -11.90
CA GLU A 70 0.15 12.09 -11.46
C GLU A 70 -0.66 11.13 -10.61
N ILE A 71 -1.49 11.63 -9.68
CA ILE A 71 -2.36 10.79 -8.85
C ILE A 71 -3.43 10.10 -9.71
N GLU A 72 -4.02 10.85 -10.65
CA GLU A 72 -4.99 10.31 -11.61
C GLU A 72 -4.37 9.19 -12.47
N GLU A 73 -3.17 9.39 -13.00
CA GLU A 73 -2.46 8.36 -13.76
C GLU A 73 -2.20 7.11 -12.91
N CYS A 74 -1.70 7.27 -11.67
CA CYS A 74 -1.40 6.15 -10.78
C CYS A 74 -2.66 5.35 -10.42
N THR A 75 -3.74 6.04 -10.07
CA THR A 75 -5.02 5.41 -9.68
C THR A 75 -5.71 4.73 -10.85
N ASN A 76 -5.74 5.35 -12.03
CA ASN A 76 -6.35 4.76 -13.22
C ASN A 76 -5.59 3.53 -13.73
N LYS A 77 -4.24 3.53 -13.64
CA LYS A 77 -3.44 2.34 -13.95
C LYS A 77 -3.69 1.22 -12.96
N ALA A 78 -3.65 1.51 -11.66
CA ALA A 78 -3.80 0.50 -10.62
C ALA A 78 -5.22 -0.09 -10.54
N TYR A 79 -6.24 0.77 -10.48
CA TYR A 79 -7.63 0.40 -10.17
C TYR A 79 -8.47 0.31 -11.44
N SER A 80 -8.12 -0.66 -12.29
CA SER A 80 -8.79 -0.91 -13.57
C SER A 80 -9.13 -2.39 -13.75
N ARG A 81 -9.93 -2.69 -14.78
CA ARG A 81 -10.28 -4.08 -15.16
C ARG A 81 -9.13 -4.92 -15.66
N LEU A 82 -7.97 -4.30 -15.90
CA LEU A 82 -6.75 -5.03 -16.26
C LEU A 82 -6.12 -5.71 -15.04
N ASN A 83 -6.25 -5.11 -13.86
CA ASN A 83 -5.64 -5.61 -12.62
C ASN A 83 -6.67 -6.21 -11.66
N PHE A 84 -7.93 -5.76 -11.72
CA PHE A 84 -9.00 -6.23 -10.86
C PHE A 84 -10.12 -6.86 -11.70
N ASP A 85 -10.65 -7.99 -11.22
CA ASP A 85 -11.71 -8.72 -11.94
C ASP A 85 -13.09 -8.00 -11.91
N THR A 86 -13.21 -6.92 -11.13
CA THR A 86 -14.42 -6.13 -10.92
C THR A 86 -14.16 -4.62 -11.05
N LEU A 87 -15.15 -3.87 -11.54
CA LEU A 87 -15.07 -2.40 -11.66
C LEU A 87 -15.22 -1.70 -10.31
N GLU A 88 -15.83 -2.35 -9.33
CA GLU A 88 -15.99 -1.80 -7.99
C GLU A 88 -14.69 -1.81 -7.20
N ILE A 89 -13.70 -2.62 -7.63
CA ILE A 89 -12.40 -2.90 -7.00
C ILE A 89 -12.52 -3.57 -5.62
N ALA A 90 -13.38 -3.03 -4.77
CA ALA A 90 -13.73 -3.54 -3.44
C ALA A 90 -15.26 -3.61 -3.27
N PRO A 91 -15.96 -4.58 -3.87
CA PRO A 91 -17.40 -4.77 -3.69
C PRO A 91 -17.79 -4.89 -2.21
N LEU A 92 -18.99 -4.40 -1.87
CA LEU A 92 -19.55 -4.57 -0.53
C LEU A 92 -20.75 -5.52 -0.60
N HIS A 93 -20.56 -6.73 -0.07
CA HIS A 93 -21.56 -7.78 -0.06
C HIS A 93 -22.38 -7.77 1.25
N LYS A 94 -23.71 -7.78 1.17
CA LYS A 94 -24.59 -7.89 2.34
C LYS A 94 -24.77 -9.35 2.75
N LEU A 95 -24.36 -9.71 3.97
CA LEU A 95 -24.64 -11.06 4.51
C LEU A 95 -26.01 -11.15 5.17
N ASN A 96 -26.38 -10.11 5.93
CA ASN A 96 -27.64 -10.00 6.64
C ASN A 96 -27.96 -8.52 6.92
N ASN A 97 -28.98 -8.23 7.72
CA ASN A 97 -29.45 -6.88 7.98
C ASN A 97 -28.45 -5.96 8.70
N SER A 98 -27.41 -6.50 9.33
CA SER A 98 -26.44 -5.72 10.10
C SER A 98 -24.98 -6.04 9.76
N THR A 99 -24.74 -6.99 8.87
CA THR A 99 -23.40 -7.52 8.56
C THR A 99 -23.14 -7.48 7.06
N PHE A 100 -22.01 -6.88 6.71
CA PHE A 100 -21.51 -6.75 5.35
C PHE A 100 -20.07 -7.23 5.28
N ILE A 101 -19.68 -7.79 4.13
CA ILE A 101 -18.29 -8.14 3.83
C ILE A 101 -17.79 -7.20 2.75
N LEU A 102 -16.68 -6.53 3.03
CA LEU A 102 -15.94 -5.78 2.03
C LEU A 102 -14.97 -6.73 1.33
N GLU A 103 -15.25 -7.03 0.07
CA GLU A 103 -14.48 -7.99 -0.71
C GLU A 103 -13.21 -7.33 -1.24
N LEU A 104 -12.05 -7.67 -0.65
CA LEU A 104 -10.75 -7.06 -1.00
C LEU A 104 -9.85 -8.01 -1.80
N TRP A 105 -10.39 -9.10 -2.35
CA TRP A 105 -9.63 -10.17 -3.01
C TRP A 105 -9.83 -10.23 -4.52
N HIS A 106 -10.28 -9.14 -5.13
CA HIS A 106 -10.54 -9.08 -6.58
C HIS A 106 -9.33 -8.69 -7.41
N GLY A 107 -8.17 -8.52 -6.77
CA GLY A 107 -6.90 -8.25 -7.44
C GLY A 107 -6.21 -9.51 -7.95
N PRO A 108 -5.02 -9.38 -8.56
CA PRO A 108 -4.36 -10.47 -9.28
C PRO A 108 -3.91 -11.63 -8.37
N THR A 109 -3.93 -11.45 -7.05
CA THR A 109 -3.40 -12.44 -6.09
C THR A 109 -4.44 -12.92 -5.09
N ALA A 110 -5.69 -12.53 -5.28
CA ALA A 110 -6.81 -12.85 -4.39
C ALA A 110 -6.58 -12.41 -2.93
N ALA A 111 -5.88 -11.30 -2.71
CA ALA A 111 -5.57 -10.81 -1.38
C ALA A 111 -5.70 -9.28 -1.28
N PHE A 112 -6.13 -8.78 -0.11
CA PHE A 112 -6.30 -7.33 0.13
C PHE A 112 -5.03 -6.49 -0.09
N LYS A 113 -3.87 -7.13 -0.08
CA LYS A 113 -2.57 -6.50 -0.32
C LYS A 113 -2.49 -5.93 -1.74
N ASP A 114 -3.26 -6.48 -2.68
CA ASP A 114 -3.34 -6.01 -4.07
C ASP A 114 -3.79 -4.56 -4.15
N ILE A 115 -4.73 -4.12 -3.31
CA ILE A 115 -5.20 -2.71 -3.31
C ILE A 115 -4.03 -1.74 -3.17
N ALA A 116 -3.10 -2.04 -2.28
CA ALA A 116 -1.96 -1.17 -2.04
C ALA A 116 -0.78 -1.42 -2.99
N LEU A 117 -0.50 -2.69 -3.29
CA LEU A 117 0.68 -3.08 -4.06
C LEU A 117 0.51 -2.88 -5.57
N GLN A 118 -0.71 -2.79 -6.09
CA GLN A 118 -0.95 -2.44 -7.49
C GLN A 118 -0.74 -0.94 -7.78
N ILE A 119 -0.84 -0.05 -6.78
CA ILE A 119 -0.64 1.39 -6.98
C ILE A 119 0.73 1.89 -6.51
N MET A 120 1.32 1.26 -5.49
CA MET A 120 2.59 1.67 -4.89
C MET A 120 3.75 1.83 -5.91
N PRO A 121 3.95 0.92 -6.89
CA PRO A 121 5.01 1.03 -7.89
C PRO A 121 4.90 2.30 -8.72
N TYR A 122 3.69 2.72 -9.10
CA TYR A 122 3.46 3.96 -9.85
C TYR A 122 3.78 5.19 -9.01
N PHE A 123 3.38 5.21 -7.72
CA PHE A 123 3.79 6.29 -6.83
C PHE A 123 5.30 6.36 -6.63
N LEU A 124 5.96 5.21 -6.49
CA LEU A 124 7.41 5.15 -6.38
C LEU A 124 8.10 5.66 -7.65
N ALA A 125 7.64 5.25 -8.84
CA ALA A 125 8.17 5.74 -10.10
C ALA A 125 8.04 7.27 -10.22
N LYS A 126 6.86 7.84 -9.91
CA LYS A 126 6.67 9.30 -9.89
C LYS A 126 7.53 9.98 -8.84
N ALA A 127 7.67 9.41 -7.64
CA ALA A 127 8.53 9.93 -6.59
C ALA A 127 10.00 9.98 -7.03
N LYS A 128 10.50 8.97 -7.74
CA LYS A 128 11.86 8.94 -8.27
C LYS A 128 12.11 10.07 -9.26
N VAL A 129 11.19 10.28 -10.21
CA VAL A 129 11.28 11.37 -11.18
C VAL A 129 11.34 12.72 -10.47
N LYS A 130 10.44 12.97 -9.52
CA LYS A 130 10.41 14.23 -8.74
C LYS A 130 11.68 14.49 -7.95
N LEU A 131 12.30 13.43 -7.42
CA LEU A 131 13.53 13.51 -6.64
C LEU A 131 14.78 13.44 -7.51
N ASN A 132 14.64 13.52 -8.84
CA ASN A 132 15.72 13.39 -9.81
C ASN A 132 16.58 12.12 -9.61
N SER A 133 15.95 11.04 -9.13
CA SER A 133 16.62 9.75 -8.94
C SER A 133 16.66 8.99 -10.25
N ARG A 134 17.85 8.90 -10.85
CA ARG A 134 18.10 8.13 -12.09
C ARG A 134 18.52 6.68 -11.82
N LYS A 135 18.76 6.32 -10.56
CA LYS A 135 19.19 4.97 -10.16
C LYS A 135 18.06 3.97 -10.35
N GLU A 136 18.39 2.72 -10.65
CA GLU A 136 17.43 1.62 -10.56
C GLU A 136 17.13 1.32 -9.09
N THR A 137 15.86 1.14 -8.74
CA THR A 137 15.48 0.85 -7.35
C THR A 137 15.20 -0.64 -7.20
N VAL A 138 15.92 -1.30 -6.30
CA VAL A 138 15.72 -2.71 -5.98
C VAL A 138 14.86 -2.83 -4.72
N ILE A 139 13.69 -3.40 -4.88
CA ILE A 139 12.70 -3.59 -3.83
C ILE A 139 12.97 -4.92 -3.13
N LEU A 140 13.25 -4.88 -1.83
CA LEU A 140 13.42 -6.08 -1.03
C LEU A 140 12.15 -6.33 -0.19
N VAL A 141 11.60 -7.53 -0.33
CA VAL A 141 10.38 -7.96 0.39
C VAL A 141 10.64 -9.31 1.05
N ALA A 142 10.46 -9.39 2.36
CA ALA A 142 10.36 -10.67 3.05
C ALA A 142 8.89 -11.07 3.18
N THR A 143 8.57 -12.34 2.94
CA THR A 143 7.18 -12.81 2.99
C THR A 143 7.02 -14.18 3.64
N SER A 144 5.84 -14.39 4.21
CA SER A 144 5.32 -15.70 4.62
C SER A 144 4.26 -16.23 3.64
N GLY A 145 4.09 -15.62 2.46
CA GLY A 145 3.09 -16.02 1.47
C GLY A 145 2.59 -14.83 0.62
N ASP A 146 1.34 -14.40 0.83
CA ASP A 146 0.62 -13.54 -0.12
C ASP A 146 1.30 -12.18 -0.39
N THR A 147 2.02 -11.61 0.58
CA THR A 147 2.70 -10.33 0.35
C THR A 147 3.71 -10.44 -0.79
N GLY A 148 4.39 -11.59 -0.91
CA GLY A 148 5.38 -11.81 -1.96
C GLY A 148 4.73 -11.78 -3.34
N LYS A 149 3.68 -12.58 -3.54
CA LYS A 149 2.97 -12.63 -4.82
C LYS A 149 2.36 -11.28 -5.19
N ALA A 150 1.67 -10.62 -4.26
CA ALA A 150 1.08 -9.29 -4.51
C ALA A 150 2.14 -8.24 -4.87
N ALA A 151 3.32 -8.31 -4.26
CA ALA A 151 4.41 -7.40 -4.58
C ALA A 151 5.04 -7.74 -5.94
N LEU A 152 5.26 -9.01 -6.27
CA LEU A 152 5.78 -9.42 -7.58
C LEU A 152 4.86 -8.92 -8.70
N GLU A 153 3.55 -9.17 -8.59
CA GLU A 153 2.57 -8.72 -9.59
C GLU A 153 2.50 -7.20 -9.70
N GLY A 154 2.53 -6.48 -8.58
CA GLY A 154 2.49 -5.02 -8.61
C GLY A 154 3.72 -4.41 -9.29
N PHE A 155 4.91 -4.91 -8.97
CA PHE A 155 6.17 -4.36 -9.48
C PHE A 155 6.58 -4.94 -10.85
N LYS A 156 5.84 -5.91 -11.38
CA LYS A 156 6.12 -6.57 -12.66
C LYS A 156 6.27 -5.55 -13.80
N ASP A 157 7.42 -5.59 -14.44
CA ASP A 157 7.80 -4.79 -15.62
C ASP A 157 7.62 -3.26 -15.45
N VAL A 158 7.65 -2.77 -14.21
CA VAL A 158 7.67 -1.33 -13.94
C VAL A 158 9.06 -0.76 -14.16
N GLU A 159 9.18 0.17 -15.10
CA GLU A 159 10.45 0.77 -15.52
C GLU A 159 11.25 1.36 -14.35
N GLY A 160 12.55 1.07 -14.33
CA GLY A 160 13.48 1.57 -13.31
C GLY A 160 13.30 0.93 -11.92
N LEU A 161 12.42 -0.07 -11.79
CA LEU A 161 12.22 -0.84 -10.56
C LEU A 161 12.58 -2.32 -10.80
N LYS A 162 13.17 -2.95 -9.79
CA LYS A 162 13.36 -4.40 -9.68
C LYS A 162 12.80 -4.86 -8.35
N ILE A 163 12.35 -6.10 -8.25
CA ILE A 163 11.86 -6.67 -6.99
C ILE A 163 12.49 -8.02 -6.71
N ILE A 164 12.92 -8.21 -5.46
CA ILE A 164 13.43 -9.48 -4.93
C ILE A 164 12.57 -9.86 -3.73
N VAL A 165 11.88 -11.00 -3.83
CA VAL A 165 11.09 -11.58 -2.74
C VAL A 165 11.83 -12.71 -2.07
N PHE A 166 12.00 -12.60 -0.75
CA PHE A 166 12.58 -13.61 0.12
C PHE A 166 11.47 -14.34 0.86
N TYR A 167 11.49 -15.68 0.81
CA TYR A 167 10.54 -16.53 1.54
C TYR A 167 11.25 -17.71 2.20
N PRO A 168 10.75 -18.23 3.34
CA PRO A 168 11.35 -19.38 4.00
C PRO A 168 11.15 -20.63 3.13
N TYR A 169 12.23 -21.36 2.88
CA TYR A 169 12.20 -22.65 2.19
C TYR A 169 11.30 -23.61 2.97
N GLU A 170 10.32 -24.21 2.29
CA GLU A 170 9.25 -25.04 2.89
C GLU A 170 8.37 -24.35 3.94
N GLY A 171 8.52 -23.03 4.15
CA GLY A 171 7.77 -22.25 5.14
C GLY A 171 6.56 -21.50 4.58
N VAL A 172 6.18 -21.77 3.33
CA VAL A 172 4.96 -21.24 2.67
C VAL A 172 4.17 -22.40 2.04
N SER A 173 2.87 -22.21 1.81
CA SER A 173 2.08 -23.26 1.13
C SER A 173 2.59 -23.50 -0.29
N LYS A 174 2.38 -24.71 -0.83
CA LYS A 174 2.83 -25.04 -2.19
C LYS A 174 2.23 -24.13 -3.25
N ILE A 175 0.98 -23.70 -3.06
CA ILE A 175 0.30 -22.77 -3.97
C ILE A 175 0.99 -21.40 -3.94
N GLN A 176 1.32 -20.87 -2.76
CA GLN A 176 2.02 -19.58 -2.64
C GLN A 176 3.45 -19.64 -3.22
N GLU A 177 4.17 -20.74 -2.99
CA GLU A 177 5.50 -20.98 -3.58
C GLU A 177 5.43 -20.97 -5.12
N LEU A 178 4.50 -21.74 -5.69
CA LEU A 178 4.29 -21.80 -7.14
C LEU A 178 3.91 -20.43 -7.68
N GLN A 179 2.93 -19.75 -7.06
CA GLN A 179 2.54 -18.40 -7.46
C GLN A 179 3.73 -17.43 -7.52
N MET A 180 4.64 -17.47 -6.54
CA MET A 180 5.83 -16.62 -6.54
C MET A 180 6.82 -17.04 -7.62
N THR A 181 7.25 -18.30 -7.61
CA THR A 181 8.31 -18.83 -8.51
C THR A 181 7.93 -18.84 -9.98
N THR A 182 6.64 -18.88 -10.31
CA THR A 182 6.12 -18.80 -11.69
C THR A 182 5.67 -17.39 -12.07
N THR A 183 5.95 -16.37 -11.24
CA THR A 183 5.66 -14.98 -11.64
C THR A 183 6.58 -14.61 -12.79
N GLU A 184 5.98 -14.17 -13.89
CA GLU A 184 6.71 -13.60 -15.02
C GLU A 184 7.13 -12.16 -14.73
N GLY A 185 8.00 -11.61 -15.58
CA GLY A 185 8.45 -10.23 -15.51
C GLY A 185 9.97 -10.18 -15.50
N SER A 186 10.53 -9.37 -16.39
CA SER A 186 11.98 -9.24 -16.58
C SER A 186 12.72 -8.65 -15.38
N ASN A 187 11.97 -8.05 -14.44
CA ASN A 187 12.47 -7.36 -13.26
C ASN A 187 12.07 -8.03 -11.93
N THR A 188 11.50 -9.24 -11.98
CA THR A 188 11.00 -9.98 -10.82
C THR A 188 11.94 -11.13 -10.44
N PHE A 189 12.26 -11.25 -9.16
CA PHE A 189 13.17 -12.27 -8.65
C PHE A 189 12.65 -12.84 -7.32
N VAL A 190 12.88 -14.13 -7.11
CA VAL A 190 12.44 -14.82 -5.90
C VAL A 190 13.60 -15.65 -5.34
N VAL A 191 13.83 -15.55 -4.03
CA VAL A 191 14.90 -16.23 -3.31
C VAL A 191 14.29 -17.01 -2.15
N SER A 192 14.53 -18.32 -2.11
CA SER A 192 14.20 -19.15 -0.96
C SER A 192 15.34 -19.08 0.07
N VAL A 193 14.98 -18.86 1.33
CA VAL A 193 15.92 -18.75 2.45
C VAL A 193 15.76 -19.99 3.31
N LYS A 194 16.85 -20.73 3.55
CA LYS A 194 16.83 -21.85 4.51
C LYS A 194 16.73 -21.29 5.93
N GLY A 195 15.53 -21.33 6.50
CA GLY A 195 15.20 -20.71 7.77
C GLY A 195 13.70 -20.48 7.91
N ASN A 196 13.31 -19.66 8.86
CA ASN A 196 11.92 -19.25 9.07
C ASN A 196 11.66 -17.82 8.53
N PHE A 197 10.43 -17.33 8.71
CA PHE A 197 10.06 -15.99 8.24
C PHE A 197 10.85 -14.86 8.93
N ASP A 198 11.17 -15.00 10.22
CA ASP A 198 11.95 -14.01 10.95
C ASP A 198 13.38 -13.93 10.40
N ASP A 199 13.96 -15.06 9.99
CA ASP A 199 15.26 -15.10 9.30
C ASP A 199 15.22 -14.31 7.98
N CYS A 200 14.15 -14.47 7.18
CA CYS A 200 13.96 -13.66 5.97
C CYS A 200 13.87 -12.16 6.29
N GLN A 201 13.12 -11.79 7.34
CA GLN A 201 12.99 -10.39 7.75
C GLN A 201 14.32 -9.81 8.25
N ASN A 202 15.07 -10.59 9.03
CA ASN A 202 16.37 -10.18 9.57
C ASN A 202 17.40 -10.03 8.45
N ALA A 203 17.47 -10.96 7.50
CA ALA A 203 18.35 -10.85 6.34
C ALA A 203 18.08 -9.58 5.53
N VAL A 204 16.81 -9.23 5.27
CA VAL A 204 16.46 -7.98 4.59
C VAL A 204 16.90 -6.76 5.40
N LYS A 205 16.71 -6.76 6.72
CA LYS A 205 17.17 -5.65 7.59
C LYS A 205 18.69 -5.52 7.60
N GLU A 206 19.43 -6.63 7.63
CA GLU A 206 20.89 -6.65 7.57
C GLU A 206 21.40 -6.06 6.26
N ILE A 207 20.79 -6.42 5.12
CA ILE A 207 21.11 -5.82 3.82
C ILE A 207 20.88 -4.30 3.84
N PHE A 208 19.77 -3.84 4.43
CA PHE A 208 19.52 -2.39 4.57
C PHE A 208 20.52 -1.69 5.50
N ALA A 209 21.01 -2.37 6.54
CA ALA A 209 21.96 -1.82 7.50
C ALA A 209 23.42 -1.86 7.03
N ASP A 210 23.75 -2.67 6.01
CA ASP A 210 25.11 -2.76 5.46
C ASP A 210 25.48 -1.53 4.63
N VAL A 211 26.15 -0.58 5.27
CA VAL A 211 26.63 0.67 4.65
C VAL A 211 27.60 0.38 3.49
N SER A 212 28.45 -0.63 3.60
CA SER A 212 29.46 -0.94 2.59
C SER A 212 28.80 -1.48 1.31
N PHE A 213 27.85 -2.40 1.47
CA PHE A 213 27.08 -2.95 0.36
C PHE A 213 26.18 -1.89 -0.28
N ASN A 214 25.53 -1.05 0.52
CA ASN A 214 24.73 0.08 0.02
C ASN A 214 25.57 1.06 -0.79
N ASN A 215 26.78 1.39 -0.36
CA ASN A 215 27.70 2.25 -1.11
C ASN A 215 28.12 1.61 -2.44
N TYR A 216 28.46 0.32 -2.42
CA TYR A 216 28.77 -0.45 -3.62
C TYR A 216 27.60 -0.44 -4.63
N LEU A 217 26.38 -0.72 -4.18
CA LEU A 217 25.18 -0.64 -5.02
C LEU A 217 24.97 0.77 -5.58
N ASN A 218 25.16 1.79 -4.74
CA ASN A 218 25.00 3.19 -5.12
C ASN A 218 25.96 3.61 -6.24
N GLU A 219 27.21 3.12 -6.23
CA GLU A 219 28.21 3.33 -7.30
C GLU A 219 27.84 2.60 -8.59
N LYS A 220 27.17 1.44 -8.47
CA LYS A 220 26.65 0.66 -9.61
C LYS A 220 25.33 1.19 -10.16
N GLY A 221 24.81 2.30 -9.63
CA GLY A 221 23.56 2.91 -10.08
C GLY A 221 22.30 2.26 -9.52
N TYR A 222 22.41 1.49 -8.43
CA TYR A 222 21.30 0.87 -7.71
C TYR A 222 21.04 1.57 -6.38
N GLU A 223 19.77 1.59 -5.96
CA GLU A 223 19.36 1.98 -4.61
C GLU A 223 18.35 0.97 -4.06
N LEU A 224 18.41 0.69 -2.76
CA LEU A 224 17.46 -0.22 -2.10
C LEU A 224 16.22 0.52 -1.61
N SER A 225 15.06 -0.13 -1.68
CA SER A 225 13.83 0.31 -1.03
C SER A 225 12.98 -0.90 -0.64
N SER A 226 11.91 -0.68 0.14
CA SER A 226 11.04 -1.75 0.63
C SER A 226 9.57 -1.48 0.31
N ALA A 227 8.85 -2.55 -0.05
CA ALA A 227 7.40 -2.60 -0.22
C ALA A 227 6.65 -3.22 0.98
N ASN A 228 7.31 -3.27 2.14
CA ASN A 228 6.70 -3.76 3.37
C ASN A 228 5.59 -2.83 3.87
N SER A 229 4.78 -3.31 4.84
CA SER A 229 3.58 -2.61 5.35
C SER A 229 3.86 -1.28 6.05
N ILE A 230 5.14 -0.99 6.30
CA ILE A 230 5.62 0.26 6.90
C ILE A 230 5.73 1.42 5.90
N ASN A 231 5.76 1.14 4.60
CA ASN A 231 5.88 2.16 3.58
C ASN A 231 4.56 2.95 3.46
N TRP A 232 4.64 4.28 3.57
CA TRP A 232 3.46 5.15 3.46
C TRP A 232 2.72 4.99 2.11
N GLY A 233 3.45 4.74 1.03
CA GLY A 233 2.90 4.44 -0.30
C GLY A 233 2.05 3.16 -0.33
N ARG A 234 2.20 2.27 0.65
CA ARG A 234 1.37 1.07 0.83
C ARG A 234 0.24 1.28 1.84
N LEU A 235 0.44 2.13 2.86
CA LEU A 235 -0.59 2.39 3.88
C LEU A 235 -1.69 3.30 3.35
N ALA A 236 -1.33 4.44 2.74
CA ALA A 236 -2.32 5.45 2.31
C ALA A 236 -3.40 4.91 1.36
N PRO A 237 -3.11 4.06 0.36
CA PRO A 237 -4.13 3.44 -0.49
C PRO A 237 -5.18 2.63 0.27
N GLN A 238 -4.83 2.06 1.43
CA GLN A 238 -5.75 1.26 2.23
C GLN A 238 -6.82 2.11 2.92
N ILE A 239 -6.57 3.42 3.11
CA ILE A 239 -7.55 4.35 3.69
C ILE A 239 -8.80 4.42 2.79
N VAL A 240 -8.61 4.31 1.47
CA VAL A 240 -9.65 4.49 0.47
C VAL A 240 -10.82 3.53 0.65
N TYR A 241 -10.55 2.25 0.91
CA TYR A 241 -11.63 1.25 0.96
C TYR A 241 -12.52 1.40 2.21
N TYR A 242 -12.07 2.07 3.27
CA TYR A 242 -12.92 2.42 4.41
C TYR A 242 -13.95 3.49 4.04
N PHE A 243 -13.50 4.54 3.33
CA PHE A 243 -14.41 5.53 2.76
C PHE A 243 -15.35 4.88 1.73
N TRP A 244 -14.83 4.01 0.87
CA TRP A 244 -15.62 3.30 -0.12
C TRP A 244 -16.73 2.47 0.52
N ALA A 245 -16.41 1.65 1.53
CA ALA A 245 -17.39 0.81 2.22
C ALA A 245 -18.52 1.65 2.86
N TYR A 246 -18.15 2.75 3.55
CA TYR A 246 -19.14 3.66 4.15
C TYR A 246 -20.04 4.32 3.10
N LEU A 247 -19.46 4.79 1.99
CA LEU A 247 -20.20 5.40 0.90
C LEU A 247 -21.09 4.38 0.16
N GLN A 248 -20.67 3.11 0.06
CA GLN A 248 -21.50 2.04 -0.48
C GLN A 248 -22.73 1.80 0.40
N LEU A 249 -22.58 1.70 1.72
CA LEU A 249 -23.73 1.57 2.64
C LEU A 249 -24.71 2.75 2.51
N LEU A 250 -24.19 3.98 2.39
CA LEU A 250 -25.03 5.15 2.14
C LEU A 250 -25.76 5.09 0.80
N ARG A 251 -25.07 4.70 -0.28
CA ARG A 251 -25.67 4.55 -1.62
C ARG A 251 -26.78 3.51 -1.64
N GLN A 252 -26.57 2.39 -0.95
CA GLN A 252 -27.53 1.29 -0.83
C GLN A 252 -28.66 1.59 0.18
N LYS A 253 -28.62 2.75 0.85
CA LYS A 253 -29.57 3.16 1.90
C LYS A 253 -29.63 2.21 3.10
N GLU A 254 -28.51 1.54 3.37
CA GLU A 254 -28.36 0.60 4.50
C GLU A 254 -28.06 1.35 5.81
N ILE A 255 -27.56 2.59 5.72
CA ILE A 255 -27.31 3.49 6.86
C ILE A 255 -27.76 4.92 6.53
N GLN A 256 -27.99 5.73 7.57
CA GLN A 256 -28.26 7.16 7.43
C GLN A 256 -26.97 7.99 7.37
N LYS A 257 -27.09 9.21 6.85
CA LYS A 257 -25.96 10.15 6.81
C LYS A 257 -25.46 10.44 8.23
N GLY A 258 -24.18 10.19 8.48
CA GLY A 258 -23.55 10.44 9.78
C GLY A 258 -23.78 9.31 10.79
N GLU A 259 -24.54 8.29 10.43
CA GLU A 259 -24.64 7.07 11.22
C GLU A 259 -23.25 6.44 11.30
N LYS A 260 -22.86 6.04 12.51
CA LYS A 260 -21.54 5.46 12.77
C LYS A 260 -21.60 3.96 12.57
N ILE A 261 -20.59 3.40 11.90
CA ILE A 261 -20.49 1.95 11.65
C ILE A 261 -19.32 1.33 12.41
N ASN A 262 -19.37 0.02 12.60
CA ASN A 262 -18.23 -0.75 13.12
C ASN A 262 -17.44 -1.35 11.96
N PHE A 263 -16.12 -1.38 12.07
CA PHE A 263 -15.26 -2.17 11.18
C PHE A 263 -14.64 -3.31 11.98
N CYS A 264 -14.70 -4.54 11.47
CA CYS A 264 -14.03 -5.72 12.02
C CYS A 264 -12.92 -6.16 11.06
N ILE A 265 -11.67 -6.18 11.52
CA ILE A 265 -10.50 -6.32 10.67
C ILE A 265 -9.64 -7.51 11.14
N PRO A 266 -9.51 -8.58 10.35
CA PRO A 266 -8.54 -9.65 10.64
C PRO A 266 -7.12 -9.05 10.55
N THR A 267 -6.47 -8.89 11.71
CA THR A 267 -5.27 -8.07 11.84
C THR A 267 -4.02 -8.91 12.12
N GLY A 268 -2.96 -8.63 11.35
CA GLY A 268 -1.58 -9.08 11.61
C GLY A 268 -0.72 -7.87 12.00
N ASN A 269 0.12 -7.39 11.08
CA ASN A 269 1.05 -6.26 11.28
C ASN A 269 0.39 -4.86 11.40
N PHE A 270 -0.87 -4.77 11.83
CA PHE A 270 -1.60 -3.52 12.15
C PHE A 270 -1.85 -2.51 11.01
N GLY A 271 -1.24 -2.65 9.83
CA GLY A 271 -1.37 -1.67 8.73
C GLY A 271 -2.81 -1.46 8.22
N ASN A 272 -3.61 -2.51 8.15
CA ASN A 272 -4.99 -2.44 7.67
C ASN A 272 -5.87 -1.64 8.65
N ILE A 273 -5.90 -2.02 9.92
CA ILE A 273 -6.68 -1.31 10.95
C ILE A 273 -6.15 0.12 11.17
N LEU A 274 -4.84 0.36 11.03
CA LEU A 274 -4.26 1.70 11.09
C LEU A 274 -4.76 2.60 9.96
N ALA A 275 -4.93 2.08 8.74
CA ALA A 275 -5.55 2.83 7.65
C ALA A 275 -7.01 3.20 7.95
N GLY A 276 -7.75 2.30 8.61
CA GLY A 276 -9.09 2.59 9.12
C GLY A 276 -9.08 3.69 10.17
N TYR A 277 -8.11 3.66 11.09
CA TYR A 277 -7.91 4.70 12.09
C TYR A 277 -7.61 6.07 11.45
N TYR A 278 -6.78 6.12 10.40
CA TYR A 278 -6.61 7.35 9.62
C TYR A 278 -7.92 7.82 8.98
N ALA A 279 -8.73 6.93 8.41
CA ALA A 279 -10.03 7.29 7.86
C ALA A 279 -10.96 7.90 8.93
N PHE A 280 -10.98 7.33 10.14
CA PHE A 280 -11.71 7.88 11.28
C PHE A 280 -11.19 9.28 11.67
N LEU A 281 -9.88 9.47 11.80
CA LEU A 281 -9.28 10.76 12.11
C LEU A 281 -9.55 11.81 11.01
N MET A 282 -9.71 11.38 9.76
CA MET A 282 -10.12 12.24 8.66
C MET A 282 -11.59 12.67 8.71
N GLY A 283 -12.39 12.12 9.62
CA GLY A 283 -13.81 12.47 9.79
C GLY A 283 -14.80 11.41 9.32
N LEU A 284 -14.36 10.19 8.98
CA LEU A 284 -15.26 9.09 8.66
C LEU A 284 -16.09 8.68 9.90
N PRO A 285 -17.42 8.55 9.81
CA PRO A 285 -18.27 8.16 10.95
C PRO A 285 -18.05 6.69 11.36
N VAL A 286 -17.08 6.46 12.23
CA VAL A 286 -16.78 5.14 12.81
C VAL A 286 -17.17 5.10 14.28
N ASN A 287 -17.82 4.01 14.70
CA ASN A 287 -18.18 3.75 16.09
C ASN A 287 -17.09 2.92 16.80
N LYS A 288 -16.65 1.82 16.19
CA LYS A 288 -15.64 0.92 16.76
C LYS A 288 -14.82 0.21 15.69
N PHE A 289 -13.54 0.00 15.98
CA PHE A 289 -12.69 -0.97 15.29
C PHE A 289 -12.57 -2.24 16.15
N ILE A 290 -12.72 -3.40 15.52
CA ILE A 290 -12.66 -4.74 16.13
C ILE A 290 -11.54 -5.52 15.47
#